data_AF-A0A0T5X8N3-F1
#
_entry.id   AF-A0A0T5X8N3-F1
#
_cell.length_a   1.000
_cell.length_b   1.000
_cell.length_c   1.000
_cell.angle_alpha   90.00
_cell.angle_beta   90.00
_cell.angle_gamma   90.00
#
_symmetry.space_group_name_H-M   'P 1'
#
loop_
_entity.id
_entity.type
_entity.pdbx_description
1 polymer ?
#
loop_
_entity_poly.entity_id
_entity_poly.type
_entity_poly.pdbx_seq_one_letter_code
_entity_poly.pdbx_strand_id
1 'polypeptide(L)' 'MPDRIGVEEARKKAQAGEALLVCAYADENKFKMVHLEGAISLQELQSKEDGLPKDKELIFYCA' A
#
# COMPACT_ATOMS: atom_id res chain seq x y z
N MET A 1 -17.16 1.18 6.50
CA MET A 1 -16.74 0.75 5.14
C MET A 1 -15.43 1.45 4.84
N PRO A 2 -14.44 0.81 4.20
CA PRO A 2 -13.23 1.52 3.80
C PRO A 2 -13.56 2.55 2.73
N ASP A 3 -13.02 3.75 2.86
CA ASP A 3 -13.13 4.79 1.84
C ASP A 3 -12.36 4.34 0.58
N ARG A 4 -12.97 4.56 -0.59
CA ARG A 4 -12.39 4.21 -1.89
C ARG A 4 -11.96 5.48 -2.59
N ILE A 5 -10.80 5.42 -3.25
CA ILE A 5 -10.25 6.52 -4.04
C ILE A 5 -10.02 6.07 -5.48
N GLY A 6 -9.91 7.03 -6.41
CA GLY A 6 -9.59 6.72 -7.80
C GLY A 6 -8.13 6.26 -7.97
N VAL A 7 -7.87 5.42 -8.98
CA VAL A 7 -6.52 4.89 -9.26
C VAL A 7 -5.50 6.00 -9.54
N GLU A 8 -5.89 7.02 -10.29
CA GLU A 8 -5.05 8.18 -10.60
C GLU A 8 -4.66 8.97 -9.34
N GLU A 9 -5.62 9.14 -8.42
CA GLU A 9 -5.39 9.82 -7.15
C GLU A 9 -4.49 8.98 -6.23
N ALA A 10 -4.76 7.68 -6.14
CA ALA A 10 -3.94 6.74 -5.38
C ALA A 10 -2.48 6.78 -5.82
N ARG A 11 -2.25 6.75 -7.14
CA ARG A 11 -0.91 6.80 -7.72
C ARG A 11 -0.21 8.13 -7.42
N LYS A 12 -0.91 9.27 -7.56
CA LYS A 12 -0.36 10.60 -7.25
C LYS A 12 0.06 10.70 -5.79
N LYS A 13 -0.81 10.30 -4.86
CA LYS A 13 -0.53 10.34 -3.42
C LYS A 13 0.63 9.42 -3.02
N ALA A 14 0.71 8.23 -3.61
CA ALA A 14 1.82 7.31 -3.38
C ALA A 14 3.15 7.89 -3.90
N GLN A 15 3.17 8.45 -5.11
CA GLN A 15 4.36 9.07 -5.71
C GLN A 15 4.81 10.34 -5.00
N ALA A 16 3.86 11.13 -4.46
CA ALA A 16 4.16 12.29 -3.63
C ALA A 16 4.67 11.91 -2.23
N GLY A 17 4.63 10.62 -1.87
CA GLY A 17 4.98 10.15 -0.54
C GLY A 17 3.97 10.57 0.52
N GLU A 18 2.77 10.98 0.15
CA GLU A 18 1.67 11.34 1.06
C GLU A 18 1.03 10.07 1.64
N ALA A 19 0.88 9.04 0.82
CA ALA A 19 0.31 7.75 1.18
C ALA A 19 1.27 6.57 0.93
N LEU A 20 1.08 5.47 1.65
CA LEU A 20 1.72 4.20 1.33
C LEU A 20 0.78 3.32 0.52
N LEU A 21 1.29 2.81 -0.59
CA LEU A 21 0.57 1.85 -1.42
C LEU A 21 0.86 0.43 -0.91
N VAL A 22 -0.16 -0.27 -0.44
CA VAL A 22 -0.05 -1.59 0.18
C VAL A 22 -0.74 -2.63 -0.67
N CYS A 23 0.01 -3.64 -1.10
CA CYS A 23 -0.58 -4.80 -1.75
C CYS A 23 -1.25 -5.68 -0.70
N ALA A 24 -2.57 -5.84 -0.79
CA ALA A 24 -3.38 -6.55 0.19
C ALA A 24 -3.33 -8.09 0.02
N TYR A 25 -2.50 -8.61 -0.89
CA TYR A 25 -2.24 -10.04 -0.98
C TYR A 25 -1.42 -10.52 0.22
N ALA A 26 -1.94 -11.54 0.93
CA ALA A 26 -1.22 -12.21 2.00
C ALA A 26 -0.05 -13.09 1.49
N ASP A 27 -0.08 -13.49 0.22
CA ASP A 27 0.97 -14.30 -0.39
C ASP A 27 2.10 -13.42 -0.93
N GLU A 28 3.27 -13.48 -0.30
CA GLU A 28 4.46 -12.76 -0.76
C GLU A 28 4.89 -13.14 -2.18
N ASN A 29 4.66 -14.37 -2.63
CA ASN A 29 5.06 -14.77 -3.98
C ASN A 29 4.22 -14.04 -5.02
N LYS A 30 2.93 -13.82 -4.74
CA LYS A 30 2.08 -12.97 -5.58
C LYS A 30 2.58 -11.53 -5.59
N PHE A 31 2.91 -10.97 -4.43
CA PHE A 31 3.50 -9.62 -4.37
C PHE A 31 4.76 -9.51 -5.24
N LYS A 32 5.70 -10.44 -5.14
CA LYS A 32 6.94 -10.45 -5.93
C LYS A 32 6.69 -10.50 -7.44
N MET A 33 5.60 -11.13 -7.88
CA MET A 33 5.25 -11.25 -9.31
C MET A 33 4.43 -10.08 -9.85
N VAL A 34 3.52 -9.49 -9.06
CA VAL A 34 2.48 -8.57 -9.57
C VAL A 34 2.40 -7.21 -8.86
N HIS A 35 3.35 -6.89 -7.96
CA HIS A 35 3.31 -5.60 -7.27
C HIS A 35 3.48 -4.43 -8.24
N LEU A 36 2.76 -3.35 -7.92
CA LEU A 36 2.99 -2.04 -8.51
C LEU A 36 4.29 -1.43 -7.95
N GLU A 37 4.98 -0.68 -8.80
CA GLU A 37 6.19 0.05 -8.40
C GLU A 37 5.91 0.96 -7.18
N GLY A 38 6.78 0.90 -6.18
CA GLY A 38 6.65 1.68 -4.95
C GLY A 38 5.64 1.11 -3.94
N ALA A 39 4.98 -0.01 -4.25
CA ALA A 39 4.14 -0.70 -3.27
C ALA A 39 4.97 -1.51 -2.26
N ILE A 40 4.44 -1.64 -1.05
CA ILE A 40 4.94 -2.56 -0.03
C ILE A 40 4.00 -3.76 0.12
N SER A 41 4.54 -4.89 0.59
CA SER A 41 3.71 -6.07 0.89
C SER A 41 2.94 -5.89 2.19
N LEU A 42 1.87 -6.67 2.37
CA LEU A 42 1.15 -6.72 3.65
C LEU A 42 2.08 -7.08 4.82
N GLN A 43 3.01 -8.01 4.60
CA GLN A 43 3.98 -8.45 5.60
C GLN A 43 4.99 -7.35 5.95
N GLU A 44 5.41 -6.56 4.98
CA GLU A 44 6.28 -5.40 5.20
C GLU A 44 5.57 -4.31 5.99
N LEU A 45 4.27 -4.06 5.70
CA LEU A 45 3.45 -3.15 6.50
C LEU A 45 3.38 -3.60 7.97
N GLN A 46 3.08 -4.87 8.22
CA GLN A 46 3.03 -5.44 9.58
C GLN A 46 4.37 -5.31 10.31
N SER A 47 5.48 -5.52 9.60
CA SER A 47 6.83 -5.35 10.17
C SER A 47 7.16 -3.89 10.51
N LYS A 48 6.46 -2.93 9.89
CA LYS A 48 6.63 -1.49 10.09
C LYS A 48 5.54 -0.87 10.96
N GLU A 49 4.55 -1.66 11.39
CA GLU A 49 3.35 -1.18 12.09
C GLU A 49 3.69 -0.37 13.35
N ASP A 50 4.65 -0.85 14.15
CA ASP A 50 5.09 -0.18 15.39
C ASP A 50 5.75 1.19 15.16
N GLY A 51 6.34 1.40 13.99
CA GLY A 51 7.06 2.63 13.63
C GLY A 51 6.27 3.56 12.72
N LEU A 52 5.07 3.18 12.30
CA LEU A 52 4.31 3.91 11.29
C LEU A 52 3.60 5.12 11.91
N PRO A 53 3.74 6.33 11.32
CA PRO A 53 2.96 7.48 11.75
C PRO A 53 1.45 7.23 11.60
N LYS A 54 0.65 7.55 12.62
CA LYS A 54 -0.80 7.29 12.62
C LYS A 54 -1.59 8.19 11.66
N ASP A 55 -0.97 9.28 11.24
CA ASP A 55 -1.45 10.21 10.21
C ASP A 55 -1.10 9.74 8.79
N LYS A 56 -0.33 8.66 8.64
CA LYS A 56 0.02 8.13 7.34
C LYS A 56 -1.18 7.45 6.68
N GLU A 57 -1.56 7.94 5.51
CA GLU A 57 -2.60 7.30 4.70
C GLU A 57 -2.09 5.97 4.13
N LEU A 58 -2.88 4.91 4.30
CA LEU A 58 -2.62 3.58 3.76
C LEU A 58 -3.64 3.27 2.66
N ILE A 59 -3.16 3.02 1.45
CA ILE A 59 -3.98 2.68 0.30
C ILE A 59 -3.79 1.20 0.00
N PHE A 60 -4.81 0.40 0.29
CA PHE A 60 -4.80 -1.04 0.01
C PHE A 60 -5.31 -1.31 -1.40
N TYR A 61 -4.58 -2.14 -2.16
CA TYR A 61 -5.01 -2.60 -3.48
C TYR A 61 -4.79 -4.11 -3.64
N CYS A 62 -5.58 -4.71 -4.54
CA CYS A 62 -5.36 -6.05 -5.08
C CYS A 62 -5.30 -5.93 -6.61
N ALA A 63 -4.42 -6.72 -7.24
CA ALA A 63 -4.31 -6.83 -8.69
C ALA A 63 -5.24 -7.91 -9.25
#